data_AF-A0A4P8EK76-F1
#
_entry.id   AF-A0A4P8EK76-F1
#
_cell.length_a   1.000
_cell.length_b   1.000
_cell.length_c   1.000
_cell.angle_alpha   90.00
_cell.angle_beta   90.00
_cell.angle_gamma   90.00
#
_symmetry.space_group_name_H-M   'P 1'
#
loop_
_entity.id
_entity.type
_entity.pdbx_description
1 polymer ?
#
loop_
_entity_poly.entity_id
_entity_poly.type
_entity_poly.pdbx_seq_one_letter_code
_entity_poly.pdbx_strand_id
1 'polypeptide(L)'
;MARQSTLLSNGYKGAKGDTGDTGDSANIIKYTTSAVLTGTTPSVDAGARDAYTLTTSGNTTFTFTGAPVAPEVCSVTLILTGGGTHTITFPASVKWDEGEAPTDIASASTDIYTFMTVNGGTTWFGFQAGRSMA
;
A
#
# COMPACT_ATOMS: atom_id res chain seq x y z
N MET A 1 38.07 2.22 5.56
CA MET A 1 36.94 3.11 5.20
C MET A 1 36.56 2.82 3.76
N ALA A 2 35.36 2.28 3.54
CA ALA A 2 34.93 1.78 2.23
C ALA A 2 34.61 2.93 1.25
N ARG A 3 34.87 2.65 -0.03
CA ARG A 3 34.99 3.58 -1.16
C ARG A 3 33.72 4.35 -1.49
N GLN A 4 33.88 5.65 -1.68
CA GLN A 4 32.96 6.52 -2.42
C GLN A 4 32.94 6.07 -3.89
N SER A 5 31.77 5.72 -4.41
CA SER A 5 31.59 5.36 -5.83
C SER A 5 31.10 6.58 -6.60
N THR A 6 32.00 7.18 -7.37
CA THR A 6 31.68 8.26 -8.33
C THR A 6 31.10 7.63 -9.59
N LEU A 7 29.83 7.87 -9.90
CA LEU A 7 29.28 7.54 -11.22
C LEU A 7 29.51 8.72 -12.16
N LEU A 8 30.47 8.56 -13.08
CA LEU A 8 30.53 9.31 -14.33
C LEU A 8 29.67 8.55 -15.34
N SER A 9 28.56 9.11 -15.81
CA SER A 9 27.88 8.61 -17.01
C SER A 9 28.15 9.55 -18.19
N ASN A 10 28.52 8.88 -19.27
CA ASN A 10 29.00 9.42 -20.53
C ASN A 10 27.85 10.07 -21.32
N GLY A 11 28.18 11.09 -22.12
CA GLY A 11 27.24 12.09 -22.60
C GLY A 11 26.07 11.60 -23.47
N TYR A 12 24.94 12.29 -23.30
CA TYR A 12 23.89 12.37 -24.31
C TYR A 12 24.04 13.69 -25.06
N LYS A 13 24.26 13.66 -26.38
CA LYS A 13 24.20 14.84 -27.25
C LYS A 13 23.00 14.71 -28.19
N GLY A 14 21.86 15.25 -27.77
CA GLY A 14 20.66 15.40 -28.61
C GLY A 14 20.84 16.50 -29.67
N ALA A 15 20.19 16.32 -30.82
CA ALA A 15 20.17 17.28 -31.92
C ALA A 15 19.44 18.58 -31.51
N LYS A 16 19.84 19.72 -32.10
CA LYS A 16 19.24 21.05 -31.88
C LYS A 16 17.77 21.04 -32.33
N GLY A 17 16.85 20.76 -31.42
CA GLY A 17 15.40 20.75 -31.68
C GLY A 17 14.62 19.76 -30.83
N ASP A 18 15.26 18.70 -30.36
CA ASP A 18 14.72 17.91 -29.26
C ASP A 18 15.28 18.50 -27.97
N THR A 19 14.46 19.26 -27.22
CA THR A 19 14.60 19.26 -25.76
C THR A 19 14.09 17.91 -25.25
N GLY A 20 14.63 16.83 -25.82
CA GLY A 20 14.56 15.50 -25.29
C GLY A 20 15.15 15.60 -23.91
N ASP A 21 14.26 15.33 -22.95
CA ASP A 21 14.50 15.30 -21.53
C ASP A 21 15.92 14.81 -21.20
N THR A 22 16.78 15.77 -20.93
CA THR A 22 18.18 15.55 -20.52
C THR A 22 18.35 15.86 -19.03
N GLY A 23 17.23 15.94 -18.30
CA GLY A 23 17.19 16.27 -16.88
C GLY A 23 16.60 15.19 -15.99
N ASP A 24 15.72 14.32 -16.49
CA ASP A 24 15.01 13.40 -15.62
C ASP A 24 15.69 12.03 -15.56
N SER A 25 16.61 11.89 -14.61
CA SER A 25 16.82 10.58 -13.98
C SER A 25 15.61 10.25 -13.08
N ALA A 26 14.39 10.41 -13.60
CA ALA A 26 13.17 10.05 -12.91
C ALA A 26 13.32 8.59 -12.56
N ASN A 27 13.22 8.32 -11.27
CA ASN A 27 13.02 6.99 -10.76
C ASN A 27 11.60 6.59 -11.20
N ILE A 28 11.44 6.23 -12.48
CA ILE A 28 10.16 5.81 -13.05
C ILE A 28 9.86 4.47 -12.38
N ILE A 29 9.10 4.51 -11.29
CA ILE A 29 8.62 3.31 -10.61
C ILE A 29 7.71 2.57 -11.59
N LYS A 30 8.27 1.53 -12.21
CA LYS A 30 7.58 0.73 -13.24
C LYS A 30 6.54 -0.24 -12.64
N TYR A 31 6.63 -0.53 -11.35
CA TYR A 31 5.83 -1.54 -10.66
C TYR A 31 5.38 -1.06 -9.28
N THR A 32 4.20 -1.49 -8.86
CA THR A 32 3.75 -1.34 -7.47
C THR A 32 4.65 -2.13 -6.52
N THR A 33 4.89 -1.57 -5.35
CA THR A 33 5.70 -2.15 -4.28
C THR A 33 4.85 -2.84 -3.23
N SER A 34 5.40 -3.88 -2.60
CA SER A 34 4.69 -4.59 -1.53
C SER A 34 5.59 -4.94 -0.34
N ALA A 35 4.95 -5.23 0.80
CA ALA A 35 5.62 -5.77 1.98
C ALA A 35 4.71 -6.77 2.72
N VAL A 36 5.33 -7.68 3.47
CA VAL A 36 4.62 -8.63 4.35
C VAL A 36 4.52 -8.01 5.74
N LEU A 37 3.29 -7.91 6.25
CA LEU A 37 3.01 -7.54 7.64
C LEU A 37 3.09 -8.78 8.54
N THR A 38 3.31 -8.56 9.82
CA THR A 38 3.36 -9.63 10.83
C THR A 38 2.73 -9.17 12.15
N GLY A 39 2.39 -10.13 13.01
CA GLY A 39 1.79 -9.86 14.31
C GLY A 39 0.29 -9.55 14.25
N THR A 40 -0.25 -9.12 15.39
CA THR A 40 -1.68 -8.85 15.60
C THR A 40 -2.03 -7.37 15.64
N THR A 41 -1.04 -6.48 15.60
CA THR A 41 -1.24 -5.02 15.56
C THR A 41 -0.38 -4.34 14.50
N PRO A 42 -0.43 -4.78 13.22
CA PRO A 42 0.42 -4.21 12.18
C PRO A 42 0.00 -2.80 11.76
N SER A 43 0.97 -2.02 11.30
CA SER A 43 0.77 -0.71 10.66
C SER A 43 0.84 -0.85 9.14
N VAL A 44 -0.19 -0.37 8.46
CA VAL A 44 -0.24 -0.22 7.00
C VAL A 44 0.24 1.20 6.68
N ASP A 45 1.47 1.32 6.19
CA ASP A 45 2.05 2.61 5.80
C ASP A 45 1.75 2.89 4.32
N ALA A 46 0.68 3.65 4.08
CA ALA A 46 0.19 3.96 2.74
C ALA A 46 1.11 4.90 1.94
N GLY A 47 2.13 5.50 2.57
CA GLY A 47 3.14 6.30 1.88
C GLY A 47 4.38 5.49 1.51
N ALA A 48 4.56 4.30 2.10
CA ALA A 48 5.75 3.48 1.89
C ALA A 48 5.54 2.37 0.85
N ARG A 49 4.35 1.79 0.78
CA ARG A 49 4.03 0.67 -0.13
C ARG A 49 2.64 0.81 -0.71
N ASP A 50 2.49 0.27 -1.92
CA ASP A 50 1.20 0.21 -2.64
C ASP A 50 0.34 -0.96 -2.16
N ALA A 51 0.98 -2.04 -1.68
CA ALA A 51 0.29 -3.22 -1.21
C ALA A 51 0.96 -3.86 0.02
N TYR A 52 0.14 -4.54 0.83
CA TYR A 52 0.58 -5.34 1.95
C TYR A 52 -0.05 -6.72 1.92
N THR A 53 0.70 -7.72 2.36
CA THR A 53 0.16 -9.05 2.62
C THR A 53 0.21 -9.37 4.12
N LEU A 54 -0.75 -10.13 4.62
CA LEU A 54 -0.72 -10.67 5.98
C LEU A 54 -1.40 -12.03 6.01
N THR A 55 -0.78 -13.00 6.68
CA THR A 55 -1.48 -14.18 7.18
C THR A 55 -1.76 -13.98 8.66
N THR A 56 -3.02 -14.02 9.08
CA THR A 56 -3.39 -13.74 10.48
C THR A 56 -2.89 -14.85 11.41
N SER A 57 -2.23 -14.50 12.51
CA SER A 57 -1.85 -15.45 13.57
C SER A 57 -2.71 -15.34 14.83
N GLY A 58 -3.69 -14.44 14.85
CA GLY A 58 -4.60 -14.17 15.94
C GLY A 58 -5.58 -13.06 15.53
N ASN A 59 -6.39 -12.58 16.48
CA ASN A 59 -7.22 -11.38 16.26
C ASN A 59 -6.31 -10.21 15.90
N THR A 60 -6.61 -9.54 14.77
CA THR A 60 -5.73 -8.52 14.20
C THR A 60 -6.41 -7.16 14.18
N THR A 61 -5.73 -6.15 14.70
CA THR A 61 -6.14 -4.75 14.64
C THR A 61 -5.16 -3.97 13.78
N PHE A 62 -5.64 -3.37 12.69
CA PHE A 62 -4.81 -2.57 11.80
C PHE A 62 -4.77 -1.10 12.24
N THR A 63 -3.62 -0.46 11.98
CA THR A 63 -3.48 1.01 12.00
C THR A 63 -2.99 1.47 10.64
N PHE A 64 -3.45 2.65 10.19
CA PHE A 64 -3.04 3.23 8.90
C PHE A 64 -2.19 4.47 9.16
N THR A 65 -1.05 4.57 8.48
CA THR A 65 -0.08 5.67 8.61
C THR A 65 0.41 6.13 7.24
N GLY A 66 1.18 7.21 7.21
CA GLY A 66 1.88 7.66 6.00
C GLY A 66 1.00 8.15 4.86
N ALA A 67 -0.29 8.40 5.11
CA ALA A 67 -1.15 9.05 4.14
C ALA A 67 -0.59 10.45 3.81
N PRO A 68 -0.42 10.80 2.53
CA PRO A 68 0.03 12.12 2.14
C PRO A 68 -1.06 13.15 2.46
N VAL A 69 -0.65 14.37 2.77
CA VAL A 69 -1.58 15.42 3.16
C VAL A 69 -2.36 15.91 1.94
N ALA A 70 -3.52 16.55 2.15
CA ALA A 70 -4.23 17.15 1.01
C ALA A 70 -3.33 18.19 0.31
N PRO A 71 -3.33 18.26 -1.04
CA PRO A 71 -4.31 17.70 -1.98
C PRO A 71 -3.96 16.31 -2.53
N GLU A 72 -2.93 15.64 -1.99
CA GLU A 72 -2.53 14.34 -2.49
C GLU A 72 -3.55 13.24 -2.13
N VAL A 73 -3.69 12.29 -3.06
CA VAL A 73 -4.53 11.10 -2.92
C VAL A 73 -3.61 9.89 -2.81
N CYS A 74 -3.92 8.96 -1.92
CA CYS A 74 -3.26 7.66 -1.93
C CYS A 74 -4.26 6.52 -1.83
N SER A 75 -3.82 5.37 -2.33
CA SER A 75 -4.53 4.11 -2.21
C SER A 75 -3.56 3.02 -1.79
N VAL A 76 -4.01 2.11 -0.93
CA VAL A 76 -3.24 0.94 -0.50
C VAL A 76 -4.11 -0.30 -0.58
N THR A 77 -3.52 -1.41 -1.01
CA THR A 77 -4.19 -2.71 -1.07
C THR A 77 -3.69 -3.62 0.05
N LEU A 78 -4.60 -4.28 0.76
CA LEU A 78 -4.29 -5.31 1.75
C LEU A 78 -4.79 -6.67 1.25
N ILE A 79 -3.88 -7.62 1.11
CA ILE A 79 -4.17 -9.00 0.77
C ILE A 79 -4.05 -9.82 2.07
N LEU A 80 -5.18 -10.32 2.55
CA LEU A 80 -5.29 -10.90 3.88
C LEU A 80 -5.69 -12.37 3.78
N THR A 81 -4.81 -13.26 4.25
CA THR A 81 -5.08 -14.70 4.31
C THR A 81 -5.44 -15.10 5.74
N GLY A 82 -6.59 -15.76 5.93
CA GLY A 82 -6.99 -16.28 7.22
C GLY A 82 -6.08 -17.44 7.66
N GLY A 83 -5.38 -17.28 8.77
CA GLY A 83 -4.61 -18.36 9.42
C GLY A 83 -5.42 -19.14 10.48
N GLY A 84 -6.70 -18.83 10.61
CA GLY A 84 -7.64 -19.37 11.59
C GLY A 84 -8.91 -18.54 11.61
N THR A 85 -9.86 -18.86 12.50
CA THR A 85 -11.03 -18.02 12.74
C THR A 85 -10.63 -16.87 13.67
N HIS A 86 -10.34 -15.70 13.11
CA HIS A 86 -9.89 -14.52 13.83
C HIS A 86 -10.75 -13.30 13.49
N THR A 87 -10.92 -12.42 14.47
CA THR A 87 -11.57 -11.12 14.23
C THR A 87 -10.56 -10.14 13.65
N ILE A 88 -11.00 -9.41 12.61
CA ILE A 88 -10.24 -8.32 12.00
C ILE A 88 -10.88 -7.00 12.35
N THR A 89 -10.07 -6.06 12.84
CA THR A 89 -10.50 -4.71 13.19
C THR A 89 -9.73 -3.70 12.36
N PHE A 90 -10.46 -2.89 11.59
CA PHE A 90 -9.91 -1.77 10.84
C PHE A 90 -10.04 -0.46 11.63
N PRO A 91 -9.25 0.58 11.32
CA PRO A 91 -9.41 1.88 11.95
C PRO A 91 -10.83 2.44 11.81
N ALA A 92 -11.33 3.14 12.83
CA ALA A 92 -12.65 3.77 12.80
C ALA A 92 -12.78 4.89 11.74
N SER A 93 -11.66 5.37 11.21
CA SER A 93 -11.61 6.32 10.08
C SER A 93 -11.95 5.66 8.74
N VAL A 94 -11.97 4.32 8.66
CA VAL A 94 -12.43 3.59 7.48
C VAL A 94 -13.95 3.62 7.40
N LYS A 95 -14.46 4.05 6.26
CA LYS A 95 -15.86 4.04 5.87
C LYS A 95 -16.08 2.92 4.88
N TRP A 96 -16.94 2.00 5.26
CA TRP A 96 -17.39 0.88 4.46
C TRP A 96 -18.74 1.17 3.84
N ASP A 97 -19.08 0.42 2.79
CA ASP A 97 -20.44 0.41 2.28
C ASP A 97 -21.41 -0.06 3.37
N GLU A 98 -22.60 0.54 3.42
CA GLU A 98 -23.62 0.32 4.46
C GLU A 98 -23.16 0.54 5.93
N GLY A 99 -21.92 0.99 6.15
CA GLY A 99 -21.38 1.38 7.46
C GLY A 99 -20.70 0.27 8.27
N GLU A 100 -20.65 -0.97 7.76
CA GLU A 100 -20.06 -2.10 8.47
C GLU A 100 -18.86 -2.71 7.74
N ALA A 101 -17.81 -3.04 8.49
CA ALA A 101 -16.64 -3.71 7.93
C ALA A 101 -16.97 -5.17 7.58
N PRO A 102 -16.39 -5.75 6.52
CA PRO A 102 -16.56 -7.17 6.25
C PRO A 102 -16.08 -8.02 7.44
N THR A 103 -16.99 -8.80 8.01
CA THR A 103 -16.75 -9.58 9.24
C THR A 103 -16.12 -10.95 8.99
N ASP A 104 -16.27 -11.46 7.78
CA ASP A 104 -16.00 -12.86 7.48
C ASP A 104 -14.74 -12.98 6.64
N ILE A 105 -13.63 -13.29 7.33
CA ILE A 105 -12.46 -13.92 6.70
C ILE A 105 -12.45 -15.37 7.15
N ALA A 106 -12.70 -16.28 6.21
CA ALA A 106 -12.65 -17.69 6.50
C ALA A 106 -11.19 -18.15 6.70
N SER A 107 -10.99 -19.18 7.51
CA SER A 107 -9.69 -19.82 7.63
C SER A 107 -9.23 -20.34 6.26
N ALA A 108 -7.96 -20.13 5.95
CA ALA A 108 -7.32 -20.46 4.67
C ALA A 108 -7.89 -19.74 3.43
N SER A 109 -8.84 -18.80 3.58
CA SER A 109 -9.29 -17.95 2.47
C SER A 109 -8.42 -16.70 2.38
N THR A 110 -8.20 -16.23 1.16
CA THR A 110 -7.55 -14.94 0.90
C THR A 110 -8.59 -13.92 0.44
N ASP A 111 -8.69 -12.83 1.20
CA ASP A 111 -9.54 -11.69 0.89
C ASP A 111 -8.66 -10.48 0.50
N ILE A 112 -9.15 -9.65 -0.41
CA ILE A 112 -8.45 -8.46 -0.88
C ILE A 112 -9.28 -7.23 -0.51
N TYR A 113 -8.66 -6.32 0.21
CA TYR A 113 -9.21 -5.02 0.55
C TYR A 113 -8.42 -3.92 -0.12
N THR A 114 -9.09 -2.88 -0.58
CA THR A 114 -8.44 -1.65 -1.03
C THR A 114 -8.98 -0.47 -0.26
N PHE A 115 -8.08 0.46 0.07
CA PHE A 115 -8.38 1.65 0.85
C PHE A 115 -7.88 2.87 0.09
N MET A 116 -8.68 3.94 0.09
CA MET A 116 -8.30 5.21 -0.53
C MET A 116 -8.58 6.37 0.41
N THR A 117 -7.68 7.36 0.43
CA THR A 117 -7.89 8.63 1.12
C THR A 117 -7.47 9.81 0.25
N VAL A 118 -8.13 10.94 0.44
CA VAL A 118 -7.87 12.22 -0.25
C VAL A 118 -7.51 13.34 0.75
N ASN A 119 -7.38 13.01 2.05
CA ASN A 119 -7.35 13.99 3.13
C ASN A 119 -6.40 13.61 4.28
N GLY A 120 -5.19 13.11 3.96
CA GLY A 120 -4.19 12.79 4.99
C GLY A 120 -4.60 11.65 5.92
N GLY A 121 -5.51 10.77 5.49
CA GLY A 121 -5.96 9.63 6.28
C GLY A 121 -7.01 9.97 7.35
N THR A 122 -7.57 11.18 7.34
CA THR A 122 -8.71 11.56 8.20
C THR A 122 -9.94 10.71 7.89
N THR A 123 -10.14 10.36 6.62
CA THR A 123 -11.18 9.44 6.15
C THR A 123 -10.59 8.50 5.12
N TRP A 124 -10.88 7.21 5.26
CA TRP A 124 -10.53 6.18 4.30
C TRP A 124 -11.81 5.56 3.73
N PHE A 125 -11.89 5.41 2.41
CA PHE A 125 -12.93 4.61 1.77
C PHE A 125 -12.41 3.19 1.64
N GLY A 126 -13.06 2.24 2.31
CA GLY A 126 -12.68 0.83 2.29
C GLY A 126 -13.59 0.02 1.39
N PHE A 127 -13.00 -0.86 0.58
CA PHE A 127 -13.72 -1.76 -0.32
C PHE A 127 -13.19 -3.18 -0.18
N GLN A 128 -14.10 -4.16 -0.12
CA GLN A 128 -13.73 -5.55 -0.36
C GLN A 128 -13.64 -5.78 -1.86
N ALA A 129 -12.41 -5.74 -2.39
CA ALA A 129 -12.14 -5.91 -3.81
C ALA A 129 -12.16 -7.39 -4.24
N GLY A 130 -11.94 -8.30 -3.30
CA GLY A 130 -11.99 -9.74 -3.54
C GLY A 130 -12.35 -10.50 -2.27
N ARG A 131 -13.14 -11.56 -2.42
CA ARG A 131 -13.54 -12.45 -1.34
C ARG A 131 -13.23 -13.89 -1.73
N SER A 132 -12.55 -14.61 -0.84
CA SER A 132 -12.20 -16.01 -0.98
C SER A 132 -11.55 -16.33 -2.33
N MET A 133 -10.49 -15.60 -2.65
CA MET A 133 -9.70 -15.80 -3.88
C MET A 133 -9.12 -17.22 -3.92
N ALA A 134 -9.24 -17.86 -5.09
CA ALA A 134 -8.75 -19.21 -5.37
C ALA A 134 -7.29 -19.24 -5.83
#